data_AF-A0A7C3XYS4-F1
#
_entry.id   AF-A0A7C3XYS4-F1
#
_cell.length_a   1.000
_cell.length_b   1.000
_cell.length_c   1.000
_cell.angle_alpha   90.00
_cell.angle_beta   90.00
_cell.angle_gamma   90.00
#
_symmetry.space_group_name_H-M   'P 1'
#
loop_
_entity.id
_entity.type
_entity.pdbx_description
1 polymer ?
#
loop_
_entity_poly.entity_id
_entity_poly.type
_entity_poly.pdbx_seq_one_letter_code
_entity_poly.pdbx_strand_id
1 'polypeptide(L)'
;MTWQSPFTSLDISSVRDESLAGLLRRVASEHGRVEIDTAPGEACVVLSKAELESLENALAVLSDSEHGRRLHETVMQAAILARSA
;
A
#
# COMPACT_ATOMS: atom_id res chain seq x y z
N MET A 1 11.78 9.58 -15.73
CA MET A 1 11.60 9.03 -14.37
C MET A 1 10.66 7.84 -14.48
N THR A 2 11.20 6.63 -14.50
CA THR A 2 10.40 5.40 -14.46
C THR A 2 9.96 5.19 -13.02
N TRP A 3 8.67 5.39 -12.74
CA TRP A 3 8.10 5.03 -11.45
C TRP A 3 8.14 3.51 -11.34
N GLN A 4 9.09 2.98 -10.55
CA GLN A 4 8.99 1.59 -10.12
C GLN A 4 7.79 1.52 -9.18
N SER A 5 6.85 0.63 -9.51
CA SER A 5 5.75 0.33 -8.61
C SER A 5 6.37 -0.14 -7.28
N PRO A 6 6.06 0.49 -6.14
CA PRO A 6 6.54 0.00 -4.84
C PRO A 6 5.88 -1.33 -4.45
N PHE A 7 5.00 -1.85 -5.30
CA PHE A 7 4.19 -3.03 -5.05
C PHE A 7 4.72 -4.22 -5.85
N THR A 8 4.68 -5.39 -5.21
CA THR A 8 4.91 -6.65 -5.89
C THR A 8 3.68 -7.00 -6.72
N SER A 9 3.85 -7.04 -8.04
CA SER A 9 2.84 -7.57 -8.97
C SER A 9 3.17 -9.03 -9.30
N LEU A 10 2.16 -9.88 -9.31
CA LEU A 10 2.24 -11.28 -9.69
C LEU A 10 1.31 -11.54 -10.87
N ASP A 11 1.78 -12.33 -11.84
CA ASP A 11 0.92 -12.86 -12.88
C ASP A 11 -0.04 -13.91 -12.30
N ILE A 12 -1.30 -13.94 -12.72
CA ILE A 12 -2.29 -14.90 -12.25
C ILE A 12 -1.86 -16.37 -12.41
N SER A 13 -1.02 -16.69 -13.41
CA SER A 13 -0.45 -18.03 -13.56
C SER A 13 0.44 -18.41 -12.37
N SER A 14 1.23 -17.46 -11.85
CA SER A 14 2.09 -17.69 -10.68
C SER A 14 1.29 -17.90 -9.40
N VAL A 15 0.10 -17.29 -9.33
CA VAL A 15 -0.83 -17.47 -8.20
C VAL A 15 -1.59 -18.80 -8.28
N ARG A 16 -1.91 -19.29 -9.49
CA ARG A 16 -2.64 -20.56 -9.68
C ARG A 16 -1.88 -21.77 -9.15
N ASP A 17 -0.56 -21.76 -9.26
CA ASP A 17 0.30 -22.85 -8.80
C ASP A 17 0.64 -22.74 -7.30
N GLU A 18 0.33 -21.61 -6.67
CA GLU A 18 0.49 -21.39 -5.24
C GLU A 18 -0.80 -21.75 -4.47
N SER A 19 -0.67 -22.40 -3.31
CA SER A 19 -1.84 -22.57 -2.43
C SER A 19 -2.33 -21.21 -1.93
N LEU A 20 -3.64 -20.97 -1.90
CA LEU A 20 -4.22 -19.72 -1.36
C LEU A 20 -3.67 -19.36 0.02
N ALA A 21 -3.40 -20.37 0.86
CA ALA A 21 -2.80 -20.17 2.18
C ALA A 21 -1.35 -19.62 2.12
N GLY A 22 -0.57 -19.99 1.11
CA GLY A 22 0.77 -19.46 0.86
C GLY A 22 0.73 -17.98 0.48
N LEU A 23 -0.15 -17.63 -0.46
CA LEU A 23 -0.37 -16.25 -0.88
C LEU A 23 -0.78 -15.37 0.30
N LEU A 24 -1.78 -15.81 1.08
CA LEU A 24 -2.25 -15.06 2.24
C LEU A 24 -1.16 -14.90 3.31
N ARG A 25 -0.31 -15.90 3.52
CA ARG A 25 0.82 -15.81 4.44
C ARG A 25 1.84 -14.76 3.98
N ARG A 26 2.19 -14.75 2.70
CA ARG A 26 3.12 -13.76 2.11
C ARG A 26 2.57 -12.35 2.25
N VAL A 27 1.29 -12.15 1.94
CA VAL A 27 0.61 -10.86 2.10
C VAL A 27 0.61 -10.42 3.57
N ALA A 28 0.33 -11.33 4.51
CA ALA A 28 0.30 -11.00 5.94
C ALA A 28 1.68 -10.76 6.57
N SER A 29 2.75 -11.38 6.04
CA SER A 29 4.05 -11.43 6.73
C SER A 29 5.15 -10.60 6.06
N GLU A 30 5.08 -10.37 4.75
CA GLU A 30 6.20 -9.81 3.98
C GLU A 30 5.84 -8.49 3.31
N HIS A 31 4.74 -8.47 2.56
CA HIS A 31 4.49 -7.39 1.61
C HIS A 31 3.36 -6.45 2.03
N GLY A 32 2.47 -6.86 2.93
CA GLY A 32 1.26 -6.12 3.31
C GLY A 32 0.21 -6.05 2.19
N ARG A 33 0.64 -6.04 0.93
CA ARG A 33 -0.16 -5.93 -0.29
C ARG A 33 0.54 -6.57 -1.49
N VAL A 34 -0.22 -7.28 -2.32
CA VAL A 34 0.22 -7.88 -3.58
C VAL A 34 -0.82 -7.57 -4.66
N GLU A 35 -0.35 -7.16 -5.84
CA GLU A 35 -1.18 -6.98 -7.03
C GLU A 35 -1.12 -8.26 -7.88
N ILE A 36 -2.26 -8.67 -8.41
CA ILE A 36 -2.42 -9.87 -9.23
C ILE A 36 -2.98 -9.44 -10.57
N ASP A 37 -2.15 -9.53 -11.60
CA ASP A 37 -2.53 -9.21 -12.97
C ASP A 37 -3.36 -10.37 -13.54
N THR A 38 -4.64 -10.12 -13.81
CA THR A 38 -5.59 -11.16 -14.27
C THR A 38 -5.76 -11.17 -15.78
N ALA A 39 -5.67 -9.98 -16.40
CA ALA A 39 -5.71 -9.76 -17.84
C ALA A 39 -5.06 -8.41 -18.18
N PRO A 40 -4.75 -8.11 -19.45
CA PRO A 40 -4.23 -6.80 -19.83
C PRO A 40 -5.16 -5.66 -19.39
N GLY A 41 -4.71 -4.85 -18.44
CA GLY A 41 -5.49 -3.74 -17.87
C GLY A 41 -6.43 -4.11 -16.72
N GLU A 42 -6.44 -5.37 -16.28
CA GLU A 42 -7.20 -5.84 -15.13
C GLU A 42 -6.26 -6.38 -14.04
N ALA A 43 -6.41 -5.86 -12.83
CA ALA A 43 -5.66 -6.29 -11.67
C ALA A 43 -6.56 -6.47 -10.45
N CYS A 44 -6.25 -7.47 -9.65
CA CYS A 44 -6.85 -7.71 -8.33
C CYS A 44 -5.79 -7.44 -7.26
N VAL A 45 -6.15 -6.74 -6.20
CA VAL A 45 -5.21 -6.48 -5.10
C VAL A 45 -5.61 -7.31 -3.89
N VAL A 46 -4.67 -8.09 -3.37
CA VAL A 46 -4.79 -8.79 -2.10
C VAL A 46 -3.96 -8.04 -1.08
N LEU A 47 -4.59 -7.62 0.02
CA LEU A 47 -3.95 -6.88 1.08
C LEU A 47 -4.26 -7.48 2.44
N SER A 48 -3.33 -7.32 3.38
CA SER A 48 -3.52 -7.71 4.76
C SER A 48 -4.57 -6.83 5.42
N LYS A 49 -5.23 -7.34 6.45
CA LYS A 49 -6.19 -6.57 7.23
C LYS A 49 -5.57 -5.30 7.82
N ALA A 50 -4.36 -5.41 8.37
CA ALA A 50 -3.66 -4.26 8.95
C ALA A 50 -3.36 -3.17 7.91
N GLU A 51 -3.03 -3.57 6.68
CA GLU A 51 -2.81 -2.65 5.58
C GLU A 51 -4.11 -1.95 5.16
N LEU A 52 -5.22 -2.69 5.09
CA LEU A 52 -6.55 -2.12 4.79
C LEU A 52 -6.94 -1.08 5.84
N GLU A 53 -6.83 -1.43 7.13
CA GLU A 53 -7.14 -0.52 8.24
C GLU A 53 -6.24 0.73 8.21
N SER A 54 -4.97 0.58 7.83
CA SER A 54 -4.04 1.70 7.68
C SER A 54 -4.45 2.63 6.53
N LEU A 55 -4.86 2.06 5.39
CA LEU A 55 -5.36 2.82 4.22
C LEU A 55 -6.65 3.57 4.56
N GLU A 56 -7.60 2.90 5.22
CA GLU A 56 -8.86 3.51 5.65
C GLU A 56 -8.63 4.66 6.63
N ASN A 57 -7.72 4.48 7.59
CA ASN A 57 -7.33 5.55 8.53
C ASN A 57 -6.67 6.73 7.80
N ALA A 58 -5.77 6.45 6.85
CA ALA A 58 -5.13 7.50 6.06
C ALA A 58 -6.16 8.28 5.23
N LEU A 59 -7.10 7.59 4.58
CA LEU A 59 -8.19 8.21 3.84
C LEU A 59 -9.10 9.03 4.75
N ALA A 60 -9.42 8.55 5.95
CA ALA A 60 -10.21 9.28 6.92
C ALA A 60 -9.52 10.61 7.30
N VAL A 61 -8.22 10.57 7.63
CA VAL A 61 -7.41 11.76 7.93
C VAL A 61 -7.39 12.73 6.75
N LEU A 62 -7.25 12.24 5.51
CA LEU A 62 -7.19 13.09 4.32
C LEU A 62 -8.56 13.66 3.93
N SER A 63 -9.64 12.94 4.20
CA SER A 63 -11.01 13.35 3.91
C SER A 63 -11.54 14.41 4.87
N ASP A 64 -10.98 14.49 6.07
CA ASP A 64 -11.25 15.53 7.04
C ASP A 64 -10.28 16.71 6.82
N SER A 65 -10.81 17.83 6.34
CA SER A 65 -10.01 19.01 5.98
C SER A 65 -9.23 19.60 7.15
N GLU A 66 -9.65 19.38 8.39
CA GLU A 66 -8.93 19.83 9.58
C GLU A 66 -7.79 18.87 9.93
N HIS A 67 -8.05 17.56 9.95
CA HIS A 67 -7.04 16.54 10.25
C HIS A 67 -5.98 16.45 9.15
N GLY A 68 -6.38 16.51 7.88
CA GLY A 68 -5.47 16.54 6.73
C GLY A 68 -4.55 17.77 6.76
N ARG A 69 -5.06 18.94 7.14
CA ARG A 69 -4.26 20.16 7.31
C ARG A 69 -3.22 20.00 8.43
N ARG A 70 -3.60 19.44 9.59
CA ARG A 70 -2.67 19.20 10.70
C ARG A 70 -1.59 18.17 10.36
N LEU A 71 -1.94 17.13 9.61
CA LEU A 71 -0.97 16.13 9.13
C LEU A 71 0.05 16.78 8.18
N HIS A 72 -0.44 17.57 7.22
CA HIS A 72 0.41 18.33 6.30
C HIS A 72 1.36 19.28 7.05
N GLU A 73 0.85 20.04 8.03
CA GLU A 73 1.67 20.92 8.87
C GLU A 73 2.76 20.13 9.61
N THR A 74 2.42 18.97 10.19
CA THR A 74 3.37 18.11 10.90
C THR A 74 4.49 17.58 9.99
N VAL A 75 4.13 17.08 8.80
CA VAL A 75 5.10 16.57 7.81
C VAL A 75 6.04 17.70 7.35
N MET A 76 5.49 18.88 7.07
CA MET A 76 6.29 20.04 6.67
C MET A 76 7.25 20.47 7.78
N GLN A 77 6.83 20.41 9.04
CA GLN A 77 7.67 20.78 10.18
C GLN A 77 8.81 19.76 10.41
N ALA A 78 8.51 18.47 10.27
CA ALA A 78 9.53 17.42 10.30
C ALA A 78 10.54 17.55 9.15
N ALA A 79 10.07 17.87 7.93
CA ALA A 79 10.93 18.07 6.77
C ALA A 79 11.85 19.30 6.91
N ILE A 80 11.38 20.37 7.55
CA ILE A 80 12.20 21.55 7.87
C ILE A 80 13.29 21.17 8.87
N LEU A 81 12.94 20.47 9.95
CA LEU A 81 13.89 20.05 10.99
C LEU A 81 14.96 19.09 10.45
N ALA A 82 14.58 18.16 9.57
CA ALA A 82 15.49 17.23 8.92
C ALA A 82 16.48 17.89 7.94
N ARG A 83 16.19 19.12 7.49
CA ARG A 83 17.07 19.91 6.60
C ARG A 83 18.03 20.83 7.35
N SER A 84 17.78 21.06 8.64
CA SER A 84 18.60 21.91 9.51
C SER A 84 19.51 21.12 10.46
N ALA A 85 19.54 19.79 10.34
CA ALA A 85 20.45 18.87 11.01
C ALA A 85 21.49 18.34 10.02
#